data_AF-A0A7N2MGR4-F1
#
_entry.id   AF-A0A7N2MGR4-F1
#
_cell.length_a   1.000
_cell.length_b   1.000
_cell.length_c   1.000
_cell.angle_alpha   90.00
_cell.angle_beta   90.00
_cell.angle_gamma   90.00
#
_symmetry.space_group_name_H-M   'P 1'
#
loop_
_entity.id
_entity.type
_entity.pdbx_description
1 polymer ?
#
loop_
_entity_poly.entity_id
_entity_poly.type
_entity_poly.pdbx_seq_one_letter_code
_entity_poly.pdbx_strand_id
1 'polypeptide(L)'
;MEYFRLNTNGSVQGNPGKAGAGDLIRKCGVFKYDPPSPNTFPHSVYLLPNFRSFTKCNLRKATMVGNVTKGGGEGFKFELKRPRQRYYFACVERNGFHCVNGTMKFFVKPIFR
;
A
#
# COMPACT_ATOMS: atom_id res chain seq x y z
N MET A 1 14.44 6.74 -3.45
CA MET A 1 13.05 6.84 -2.94
C MET A 1 12.33 5.58 -3.38
N GLU A 2 11.75 4.80 -2.47
CA GLU A 2 11.01 3.59 -2.84
C GLU A 2 9.57 3.97 -3.23
N TYR A 3 9.11 3.46 -4.38
CA TYR A 3 7.74 3.69 -4.85
C TYR A 3 7.02 2.36 -5.03
N PHE A 4 5.72 2.39 -4.79
CA PHE A 4 4.79 1.28 -4.94
C PHE A 4 3.73 1.71 -5.95
N ARG A 5 3.64 1.02 -7.07
CA ARG A 5 2.59 1.26 -8.06
C ARG A 5 1.53 0.18 -7.94
N LEU A 6 0.29 0.60 -7.76
CA LEU A 6 -0.91 -0.21 -7.81
C LEU A 6 -1.46 -0.13 -9.23
N ASN A 7 -1.41 -1.26 -9.94
CA ASN A 7 -1.83 -1.37 -11.33
C ASN A 7 -3.34 -1.60 -11.43
N THR A 8 -3.91 -1.26 -12.58
CA THR A 8 -5.34 -1.38 -12.89
C THR A 8 -5.88 -2.81 -12.81
N ASN A 9 -5.03 -3.81 -13.10
CA ASN A 9 -5.35 -5.24 -12.94
C ASN A 9 -5.30 -5.71 -11.47
N GLY A 10 -5.10 -4.79 -10.54
CA GLY A 10 -4.97 -5.11 -9.13
C GLY A 10 -3.58 -5.61 -8.73
N SER A 11 -2.55 -5.61 -9.59
CA SER A 11 -1.20 -6.04 -9.16
C SER A 11 -0.40 -4.90 -8.50
N VAL A 12 0.59 -5.24 -7.69
CA VAL A 12 1.57 -4.30 -7.13
C VAL A 12 2.89 -4.42 -7.91
N GLN A 13 3.38 -3.31 -8.45
CA GLN A 13 4.74 -3.20 -9.01
C GLN A 13 5.66 -2.48 -8.02
N GLY A 14 6.86 -3.03 -7.84
CA GLY A 14 7.88 -2.60 -6.87
C GLY A 14 8.36 -3.76 -6.01
N ASN A 15 9.39 -3.55 -5.17
CA ASN A 15 9.91 -4.56 -4.24
C ASN A 15 9.41 -4.29 -2.80
N PRO A 16 8.13 -4.57 -2.47
CA PRO A 16 7.54 -4.19 -1.18
C PRO A 16 8.29 -4.74 0.04
N GLY A 17 8.98 -5.87 -0.11
CA GLY A 17 9.68 -6.53 0.98
C GLY A 17 10.93 -5.82 1.51
N LYS A 18 11.46 -4.79 0.83
CA LYS A 18 12.76 -4.17 1.20
C LYS A 18 12.80 -2.65 1.04
N ALA A 19 12.32 -1.93 2.05
CA ALA A 19 12.63 -0.51 2.22
C ALA A 19 14.06 -0.31 2.74
N GLY A 20 15.01 -0.16 1.83
CA GLY A 20 16.43 0.10 2.12
C GLY A 20 16.62 1.31 3.04
N ALA A 21 17.55 1.22 3.99
CA ALA A 21 18.04 2.35 4.78
C ALA A 21 19.24 2.98 4.06
N GLY A 22 19.08 4.23 3.66
CA GLY A 22 20.18 5.18 3.54
C GLY A 22 19.77 6.38 4.39
N ASP A 23 20.45 6.54 5.51
CA ASP A 23 20.33 7.60 6.53
C ASP A 23 18.95 7.93 7.12
N LEU A 24 18.96 8.47 8.35
CA LEU A 24 17.84 8.65 9.28
C LEU A 24 16.69 9.60 8.84
N ILE A 25 16.56 9.92 7.55
CA ILE A 25 15.52 10.81 7.04
C ILE A 25 14.26 9.97 6.77
N ARG A 26 13.20 10.21 7.56
CA ARG A 26 11.80 9.77 7.34
C ARG A 26 11.58 8.95 6.07
N LYS A 27 11.54 7.62 6.21
CA LYS A 27 11.30 6.71 5.08
C LYS A 27 9.87 6.87 4.59
N CYS A 28 9.68 7.61 3.49
CA CYS A 28 8.40 7.74 2.82
C CYS A 28 8.32 6.80 1.62
N GLY A 29 7.31 5.94 1.57
CA GLY A 29 6.94 5.20 0.36
C GLY A 29 6.00 6.05 -0.48
N VAL A 30 6.24 6.14 -1.79
CA VAL A 30 5.33 6.82 -2.73
C VAL A 30 4.37 5.80 -3.32
N PHE A 31 3.07 6.00 -3.15
CA PHE A 31 2.02 5.14 -3.66
C PHE A 31 1.38 5.79 -4.88
N LYS A 32 1.44 5.11 -6.03
CA LYS A 32 0.83 5.56 -7.29
C LYS A 32 -0.25 4.59 -7.75
N TYR A 33 -1.37 5.09 -8.23
CA TYR A 33 -2.41 4.34 -8.95
C TYR A 33 -3.15 5.29 -9.86
N ASP A 34 -3.71 4.75 -10.93
CA ASP A 34 -4.47 5.54 -11.87
C ASP A 34 -5.77 6.04 -11.19
N PRO A 35 -6.13 7.32 -11.36
CA PRO A 35 -7.39 7.84 -10.84
C PRO A 35 -8.58 7.13 -11.50
N PRO A 36 -9.76 7.12 -10.84
CA PRO A 36 -10.95 6.50 -11.41
C PRO A 36 -11.34 7.18 -12.73
N SER A 37 -11.59 6.37 -13.75
CA SER A 37 -12.08 6.76 -15.08
C SER A 37 -13.01 5.64 -15.58
N PRO A 38 -13.74 5.83 -16.70
CA PRO A 38 -14.60 4.77 -17.26
C PRO A 38 -13.87 3.44 -17.48
N ASN A 39 -12.56 3.49 -17.73
CA ASN A 39 -11.71 2.32 -18.00
C ASN A 39 -10.77 1.94 -16.84
N THR A 40 -10.74 2.73 -15.75
CA THR A 40 -9.87 2.47 -14.59
C THR A 40 -10.69 2.33 -13.33
N PHE A 41 -10.61 1.14 -12.73
CA PHE A 41 -11.28 0.87 -11.47
C PHE A 41 -10.68 1.73 -10.34
N PRO A 42 -11.52 2.23 -9.42
CA PRO A 42 -11.03 2.93 -8.26
C PRO A 42 -10.14 2.03 -7.41
N HIS A 43 -9.06 2.61 -6.88
CA HIS A 43 -8.14 1.95 -5.96
C HIS A 43 -7.92 2.84 -4.75
N SER A 44 -8.06 2.27 -3.55
CA SER A 44 -7.69 2.94 -2.31
C SER A 44 -6.65 2.12 -1.58
N VAL A 45 -5.91 2.77 -0.69
CA VAL A 45 -4.85 2.13 0.10
C VAL A 45 -5.22 2.23 1.57
N TYR A 46 -5.31 1.08 2.20
CA TYR A 46 -5.59 0.96 3.63
C TYR A 46 -4.43 0.27 4.34
N LEU A 47 -4.13 0.75 5.54
CA LEU A 47 -3.20 0.13 6.47
C LEU A 47 -3.97 -0.82 7.40
N LEU A 48 -3.60 -2.10 7.39
CA LEU A 48 -4.15 -3.10 8.30
C LEU A 48 -3.37 -3.15 9.61
N PRO A 49 -4.05 -3.42 10.74
CA PRO A 49 -3.45 -3.27 12.06
C PRO A 49 -2.41 -4.36 12.38
N ASN A 50 -2.48 -5.53 11.74
CA ASN A 50 -1.62 -6.67 12.03
C ASN A 50 -1.63 -7.73 10.92
N PHE A 51 -0.70 -8.68 11.03
CA PHE A 51 -0.52 -9.80 10.10
C PHE A 51 -1.77 -10.68 9.96
N ARG A 52 -2.52 -10.89 11.05
CA ARG A 52 -3.76 -11.68 11.03
C ARG A 52 -4.84 -11.02 10.17
N SER A 53 -4.96 -9.70 10.27
CA SER A 53 -5.91 -8.93 9.45
C SER A 53 -5.47 -8.92 7.99
N PHE A 54 -4.16 -8.80 7.73
CA PHE A 54 -3.56 -8.87 6.39
C PHE A 54 -3.79 -10.21 5.68
N THR A 55 -3.51 -11.32 6.37
CA THR A 55 -3.66 -12.67 5.80
C THR A 55 -5.12 -13.01 5.53
N LYS A 56 -6.02 -12.66 6.44
CA LYS A 56 -7.47 -12.91 6.32
C LYS A 56 -8.23 -11.84 5.55
N CYS A 57 -7.57 -10.76 5.11
CA CYS A 57 -8.22 -9.58 4.55
C CYS A 57 -9.38 -9.08 5.43
N ASN A 58 -9.19 -9.04 6.75
CA ASN A 58 -10.16 -8.48 7.68
C ASN A 58 -10.01 -6.96 7.72
N LEU A 59 -10.93 -6.27 7.05
CA LEU A 59 -10.87 -4.82 6.83
C LEU A 59 -11.53 -3.98 7.93
N ARG A 60 -12.14 -4.61 8.95
CA ARG A 60 -12.93 -3.92 9.99
C ARG A 60 -12.20 -2.83 10.76
N LYS A 61 -10.87 -2.97 10.91
CA LYS A 61 -10.00 -2.02 11.62
C LYS A 61 -8.92 -1.42 10.70
N ALA A 62 -9.14 -1.46 9.39
CA ALA A 62 -8.20 -0.93 8.43
C ALA A 62 -8.31 0.61 8.39
N THR A 63 -7.18 1.31 8.35
CA THR A 63 -7.13 2.78 8.29
C THR A 63 -6.83 3.22 6.87
N MET A 64 -7.69 4.06 6.28
CA MET A 64 -7.42 4.63 4.95
C MET A 64 -6.19 5.54 5.02
N VAL A 65 -5.22 5.30 4.14
CA VAL A 65 -4.01 6.13 4.00
C VAL A 65 -3.93 6.80 2.63
N GLY A 66 -4.63 6.27 1.63
CA GLY A 66 -4.85 6.89 0.32
C GLY A 66 -6.27 6.61 -0.18
N ASN A 67 -6.99 7.67 -0.56
CA ASN A 67 -8.32 7.56 -1.16
C ASN A 67 -8.19 7.37 -2.69
N VAL A 68 -9.32 7.19 -3.39
CA VAL A 68 -9.33 6.85 -4.82
C VAL A 68 -8.66 7.87 -5.75
N THR A 69 -8.47 9.13 -5.33
CA THR A 69 -7.83 10.17 -6.15
C THR A 69 -6.38 10.46 -5.76
N LYS A 70 -5.96 10.11 -4.54
CA LYS A 70 -4.63 10.44 -4.00
C LYS A 70 -3.46 9.73 -4.69
N GLY A 71 -3.72 8.68 -5.47
CA GLY A 71 -2.69 7.93 -6.20
C GLY A 71 -2.32 8.51 -7.55
N GLY A 72 -3.12 9.44 -8.09
CA GLY A 72 -2.88 10.03 -9.41
C GLY A 72 -1.65 10.95 -9.45
N GLY A 73 -1.14 11.20 -10.66
CA GLY A 73 0.01 12.09 -10.87
C GLY A 73 1.28 11.63 -10.14
N GLU A 74 1.73 12.45 -9.18
CA GLU A 74 2.89 12.14 -8.34
C GLU A 74 2.62 11.04 -7.30
N GLY A 75 1.36 10.69 -7.08
CA GLY A 75 0.93 9.77 -6.03
C GLY A 75 0.96 10.41 -4.63
N PHE A 76 0.82 9.59 -3.59
CA PHE A 76 0.88 10.06 -2.20
C PHE A 76 2.03 9.41 -1.42
N LYS A 77 2.60 10.15 -0.47
CA LYS A 77 3.66 9.68 0.42
C LYS A 77 3.09 9.11 1.71
N PHE A 78 3.56 7.94 2.13
CA PHE A 78 3.28 7.38 3.45
C PHE A 78 4.57 7.24 4.25
N GLU A 79 4.59 7.82 5.45
CA GLU A 79 5.76 7.82 6.34
C GLU A 79 5.83 6.55 7.20
N LEU A 80 6.95 5.82 7.12
CA LEU A 80 7.24 4.64 7.94
C LEU A 80 7.87 5.08 9.27
N LYS A 81 7.02 5.45 10.23
CA LYS A 81 7.42 6.05 11.52
C LYS A 81 8.18 5.13 12.49
N ARG A 82 8.01 3.81 12.39
CA ARG A 82 8.50 2.84 13.36
C ARG A 82 9.54 1.91 12.72
N PRO A 83 10.78 1.90 13.22
CA PRO A 83 11.78 0.97 12.73
C PRO A 83 11.41 -0.49 13.02
N ARG A 84 11.79 -1.41 12.12
CA ARG A 84 11.49 -2.86 12.18
C ARG A 84 10.00 -3.26 12.12
N GLN A 85 9.06 -2.32 12.27
CA GLN A 85 7.63 -2.61 12.15
C GLN A 85 7.28 -2.99 10.71
N ARG A 86 6.46 -4.03 10.54
CA ARG A 86 5.82 -4.35 9.27
C ARG A 86 4.55 -3.52 9.12
N TYR A 87 4.42 -2.84 8.00
CA TYR A 87 3.23 -2.09 7.60
C TYR A 87 2.50 -2.89 6.54
N TYR A 88 1.23 -3.24 6.79
CA TYR A 88 0.44 -4.09 5.91
C TYR A 88 -0.54 -3.25 5.12
N PHE A 89 -0.37 -3.20 3.80
CA PHE A 89 -1.23 -2.42 2.91
C PHE A 89 -2.13 -3.35 2.09
N ALA A 90 -3.36 -2.94 1.87
CA ALA A 90 -4.25 -3.58 0.91
C ALA A 90 -5.23 -2.59 0.30
N CYS A 91 -5.80 -2.99 -0.85
CA CYS A 91 -6.98 -2.34 -1.41
C CYS A 91 -8.25 -2.93 -0.80
N VAL A 92 -9.19 -2.07 -0.42
CA VAL A 92 -10.48 -2.47 0.18
C VAL A 92 -11.65 -2.35 -0.80
N GLU A 93 -11.40 -1.78 -1.98
CA GLU A 93 -12.41 -1.61 -3.01
C GLU A 93 -13.01 -2.96 -3.40
N ARG A 94 -14.28 -2.94 -3.83
CA ARG A 94 -15.08 -4.15 -4.09
C ARG A 94 -15.07 -5.13 -2.89
N ASN A 95 -15.26 -4.60 -1.69
CA ASN A 95 -15.29 -5.38 -0.44
C ASN A 95 -14.01 -6.23 -0.22
N GLY A 96 -12.86 -5.70 -0.64
CA GLY A 96 -11.57 -6.35 -0.46
C GLY A 96 -11.25 -7.47 -1.46
N PHE A 97 -11.96 -7.57 -2.58
CA PHE A 97 -11.74 -8.62 -3.60
C PHE A 97 -10.27 -8.77 -4.00
N HIS A 98 -9.57 -7.66 -4.26
CA HIS A 98 -8.14 -7.70 -4.61
C HIS A 98 -7.21 -8.09 -3.45
N CYS A 99 -7.62 -7.86 -2.20
CA CYS A 99 -6.89 -8.36 -1.04
C CYS A 99 -7.05 -9.89 -0.95
N VAL A 100 -8.27 -10.40 -1.07
CA VAL A 100 -8.61 -11.82 -0.95
C VAL A 100 -7.88 -12.62 -2.02
N ASN A 101 -7.90 -12.16 -3.27
CA ASN A 101 -7.20 -12.79 -4.39
C ASN A 101 -5.68 -12.58 -4.36
N GLY A 102 -5.17 -11.81 -3.38
CA GLY A 102 -3.75 -11.58 -3.17
C GLY A 102 -3.10 -10.62 -4.18
N THR A 103 -3.86 -10.03 -5.08
CA THR A 103 -3.35 -9.15 -6.13
C THR A 103 -2.97 -7.77 -5.55
N MET A 104 -3.82 -7.17 -4.71
CA MET A 104 -3.56 -5.87 -4.04
C MET A 104 -3.39 -6.01 -2.53
N LYS A 105 -2.38 -6.76 -2.11
CA LYS A 105 -1.90 -6.70 -0.73
C LYS A 105 -0.40 -6.86 -0.67
N PHE A 106 0.26 -6.07 0.15
CA PHE A 106 1.69 -6.15 0.36
C PHE A 106 2.07 -5.64 1.75
N PHE A 107 3.28 -5.91 2.19
CA PHE A 107 3.80 -5.33 3.41
C PHE A 107 5.16 -4.69 3.16
N VAL A 108 5.44 -3.62 3.90
CA VAL A 108 6.74 -2.95 3.90
C VAL A 108 7.37 -3.08 5.28
N LYS A 109 8.66 -3.41 5.32
CA LYS A 109 9.45 -3.42 6.57
C LYS A 109 10.66 -2.52 6.37
N PRO A 110 10.86 -1.49 7.21
CA PRO A 110 12.13 -0.76 7.25
C PRO A 110 13.28 -1.72 7.57
N ILE A 111 14.25 -1.80 6.67
CA ILE A 111 15.51 -2.52 6.92
C ILE A 111 16.53 -1.51 7.45
N PHE A 112 17.21 -1.85 8.54
CA PHE A 112 18.45 -1.18 8.93
C PHE A 112 19.55 -1.78 8.07
N ARG A 113 20.26 -0.94 7.34
CA ARG A 113 21.32 -1.36 6.44
C ARG A 113 22.61 -0.70 6.91
#